data_AF-A0A371QLH5-F1
#
_entry.id   AF-A0A371QLH5-F1
#
_cell.length_a   1.000
_cell.length_b   1.000
_cell.length_c   1.000
_cell.angle_alpha   90.00
_cell.angle_beta   90.00
_cell.angle_gamma   90.00
#
_symmetry.space_group_name_H-M   'P 1'
#
loop_
_entity.id
_entity.type
_entity.pdbx_description
1 polymer ?
#
loop_
_entity_poly.entity_id
_entity_poly.type
_entity_poly.pdbx_seq_one_letter_code
_entity_poly.pdbx_strand_id
1 'polypeptide(L)'
;MKSIVKSLTAFLIVVITFTSAEFVNANSSTADTLGTTEYVDKEAEFEKMERSLLYGLSSDVNGIVEATLFNAISYKALNPEFESQRVNTRITEFALNGDTHVVRYKAHLTLSYLKDKESFNVAESIIPLISENKANDAFQVLVDSIQERQVAESSN
;
A
#
# COMPACT_ATOMS: atom_id res chain seq x y z
N MET A 1 -11.45 -62.34 7.96
CA MET A 1 -10.04 -62.36 7.47
C MET A 1 -9.70 -60.99 6.94
N LYS A 2 -8.51 -60.51 7.30
CA LYS A 2 -7.91 -59.22 6.93
C LYS A 2 -7.74 -59.14 5.40
N SER A 3 -7.93 -57.98 4.80
CA SER A 3 -6.81 -57.26 4.16
C SER A 3 -7.27 -55.88 3.67
N ILE A 4 -6.81 -54.85 4.38
CA ILE A 4 -6.78 -53.47 3.93
C ILE A 4 -5.56 -53.39 3.03
N VAL A 5 -5.76 -53.22 1.73
CA VAL A 5 -4.65 -52.89 0.81
C VAL A 5 -4.66 -51.38 0.64
N LYS A 6 -3.79 -50.73 1.42
CA LYS A 6 -3.42 -49.31 1.28
C LYS A 6 -2.50 -49.16 0.07
N SER A 7 -2.74 -48.18 -0.79
CA SER A 7 -1.74 -47.62 -1.72
C SER A 7 -2.37 -46.43 -2.45
N LEU A 8 -1.78 -45.25 -2.66
CA LEU A 8 -0.60 -44.55 -2.14
C LEU A 8 -0.76 -43.14 -2.77
N THR A 9 -1.23 -42.16 -2.00
CA THR A 9 -1.38 -40.78 -2.50
C THR A 9 0.01 -40.14 -2.55
N ALA A 10 0.53 -39.89 -3.75
CA ALA A 10 1.80 -39.22 -3.94
C ALA A 10 1.65 -37.71 -3.62
N PHE A 11 2.28 -37.26 -2.54
CA PHE A 11 2.45 -35.85 -2.21
C PHE A 11 3.85 -35.43 -2.66
N LEU A 12 3.94 -34.55 -3.66
CA LEU A 12 5.22 -34.03 -4.15
C LEU A 12 5.67 -32.88 -3.23
N ILE A 13 6.69 -33.12 -2.40
CA ILE A 13 7.35 -32.06 -1.62
C ILE A 13 8.63 -31.69 -2.37
N VAL A 14 8.69 -30.46 -2.88
CA VAL A 14 9.92 -29.88 -3.44
C VAL A 14 10.71 -29.28 -2.29
N VAL A 15 11.85 -29.88 -1.96
CA VAL A 15 12.83 -29.33 -1.00
C VAL A 15 13.90 -28.60 -1.79
N ILE A 16 13.96 -27.28 -1.67
CA ILE A 16 15.07 -26.48 -2.20
C ILE A 16 16.15 -26.40 -1.11
N THR A 17 17.28 -27.07 -1.33
CA THR A 17 18.47 -26.95 -0.47
C THR A 17 19.35 -25.82 -0.98
N PHE A 18 19.60 -24.81 -0.14
CA PHE A 18 20.66 -23.84 -0.37
C PHE A 18 22.00 -24.46 0.04
N THR A 19 22.90 -24.69 -0.91
CA THR A 19 24.30 -25.06 -0.63
C THR A 19 25.15 -23.80 -0.60
N SER A 20 25.56 -23.38 0.58
CA SER A 20 26.67 -22.45 0.78
C SER A 20 27.97 -23.23 0.91
N ALA A 21 28.94 -22.98 0.03
CA ALA A 21 30.33 -23.37 0.25
C ALA A 21 31.29 -22.39 -0.45
N GLU A 22 32.44 -22.22 0.18
CA GLU A 22 33.26 -21.02 0.27
C GLU A 22 34.41 -20.93 -0.76
N PHE A 23 35.07 -19.77 -0.74
CA PHE A 23 36.19 -19.24 -1.52
C PHE A 23 37.46 -20.12 -1.65
N VAL A 24 38.28 -19.79 -2.68
CA VAL A 24 39.78 -19.63 -2.75
C VAL A 24 40.23 -19.94 -4.20
N ASN A 25 40.60 -19.01 -5.08
CA ASN A 25 41.79 -18.12 -5.19
C ASN A 25 42.63 -18.49 -6.43
N ALA A 26 42.81 -17.57 -7.39
CA ALA A 26 44.08 -17.35 -8.11
C ALA A 26 43.97 -16.12 -9.06
N ASN A 27 44.67 -15.05 -8.69
CA ASN A 27 45.25 -13.98 -9.54
C ASN A 27 44.55 -13.58 -10.85
N SER A 28 44.03 -12.34 -10.90
CA SER A 28 44.62 -11.25 -11.69
C SER A 28 43.65 -10.06 -11.80
N SER A 29 44.03 -8.97 -11.16
CA SER A 29 43.88 -7.57 -11.61
C SER A 29 42.47 -6.95 -11.71
N THR A 30 42.30 -5.87 -10.95
CA THR A 30 41.19 -4.89 -10.91
C THR A 30 39.83 -5.46 -10.51
N ALA A 31 39.67 -5.61 -9.20
CA ALA A 31 38.35 -5.59 -8.56
C ALA A 31 37.72 -4.20 -8.74
N ASP A 32 37.00 -4.03 -9.84
CA ASP A 32 35.91 -3.07 -9.90
C ASP A 32 34.77 -3.68 -9.08
N THR A 33 34.73 -3.32 -7.80
CA THR A 33 33.67 -3.71 -6.88
C THR A 33 32.42 -2.97 -7.29
N LEU A 34 31.77 -3.43 -8.36
CA LEU A 34 30.41 -3.04 -8.68
C LEU A 34 29.52 -3.68 -7.61
N GLY A 35 29.34 -2.96 -6.51
CA GLY A 35 28.23 -3.20 -5.61
C GLY A 35 26.97 -3.11 -6.45
N THR A 36 26.34 -4.25 -6.73
CA THR A 36 24.98 -4.30 -7.23
C THR A 36 24.09 -3.69 -6.16
N THR A 37 23.99 -2.37 -6.20
CA THR A 37 22.81 -1.66 -5.71
C THR A 37 21.66 -2.24 -6.51
N GLU A 38 20.78 -2.95 -5.83
CA GLU A 38 19.50 -3.36 -6.39
C GLU A 38 18.79 -2.05 -6.77
N TYR A 39 18.84 -1.69 -8.05
CA TYR A 39 18.17 -0.49 -8.55
C TYR A 39 16.68 -0.79 -8.48
N VAL A 40 16.05 -0.41 -7.37
CA VAL A 40 14.59 -0.42 -7.25
C VAL A 40 14.08 0.55 -8.29
N ASP A 41 13.50 0.01 -9.36
CA ASP A 41 12.81 0.81 -10.36
C ASP A 41 11.52 1.37 -9.73
N LYS A 42 11.66 2.56 -9.12
CA LYS A 42 10.56 3.29 -8.48
C LYS A 42 9.36 3.44 -9.42
N GLU A 43 9.60 3.58 -10.71
CA GLU A 43 8.54 3.72 -11.71
C GLU A 43 7.71 2.44 -11.81
N ALA A 44 8.37 1.28 -11.88
CA ALA A 44 7.68 -0.01 -11.91
C ALA A 44 6.86 -0.28 -10.63
N GLU A 45 7.36 0.15 -9.46
CA GLU A 45 6.62 0.06 -8.21
C GLU A 45 5.42 1.01 -8.18
N PHE A 46 5.57 2.26 -8.65
CA PHE A 46 4.44 3.20 -8.75
C PHE A 46 3.38 2.74 -9.73
N GLU A 47 3.77 2.17 -10.87
CA GLU A 47 2.85 1.60 -11.83
C GLU A 47 2.07 0.42 -11.23
N LYS A 48 2.74 -0.43 -10.45
CA LYS A 48 2.10 -1.54 -9.72
C LYS A 48 1.13 -1.04 -8.66
N MET A 49 1.51 -0.02 -7.88
CA MET A 49 0.63 0.63 -6.91
C MET A 49 -0.60 1.22 -7.58
N GLU A 50 -0.42 1.98 -8.67
CA GLU A 50 -1.52 2.55 -9.45
C GLU A 50 -2.49 1.47 -9.94
N ARG A 51 -1.97 0.41 -10.58
CA ARG A 51 -2.82 -0.70 -11.08
C ARG A 51 -3.61 -1.37 -9.96
N SER A 52 -2.98 -1.60 -8.81
CA SER A 52 -3.62 -2.19 -7.63
C SER A 52 -4.78 -1.31 -7.13
N LEU A 53 -4.56 0.00 -7.01
CA LEU A 53 -5.59 0.94 -6.59
C LEU A 53 -6.72 1.03 -7.60
N LEU A 54 -6.42 1.14 -8.90
CA LEU A 54 -7.45 1.18 -9.94
C LEU A 54 -8.28 -0.10 -9.98
N TYR A 55 -7.67 -1.26 -9.76
CA TYR A 55 -8.39 -2.52 -9.67
C TYR A 55 -9.37 -2.52 -8.49
N GLY A 56 -8.91 -2.14 -7.29
CA GLY A 56 -9.79 -2.06 -6.11
C GLY A 56 -10.92 -1.05 -6.26
N LEU A 57 -10.64 0.12 -6.85
CA LEU A 57 -11.63 1.17 -7.16
C LEU A 57 -12.58 0.81 -8.31
N SER A 58 -12.33 -0.29 -9.03
CA SER A 58 -13.27 -0.80 -10.04
C SER A 58 -14.36 -1.68 -9.43
N SER A 59 -14.24 -2.06 -8.15
CA SER A 59 -15.21 -2.91 -7.47
C SER A 59 -16.53 -2.19 -7.18
N ASP A 60 -17.62 -2.95 -7.27
CA ASP A 60 -18.98 -2.60 -6.85
C ASP A 60 -19.24 -2.92 -5.35
N VAL A 61 -18.27 -3.52 -4.66
CA VAL A 61 -18.38 -3.85 -3.24
C VAL A 61 -17.80 -2.72 -2.40
N ASN A 62 -18.67 -2.01 -1.68
CA ASN A 62 -18.29 -0.88 -0.81
C ASN A 62 -17.09 -1.18 0.10
N GLY A 63 -17.06 -2.35 0.74
CA GLY A 63 -15.94 -2.75 1.60
C GLY A 63 -14.59 -2.83 0.88
N ILE A 64 -14.58 -3.26 -0.39
CA ILE A 64 -13.37 -3.29 -1.23
C ILE A 64 -12.94 -1.86 -1.59
N VAL A 65 -13.90 -1.00 -1.95
CA VAL A 65 -13.62 0.41 -2.22
C VAL A 65 -13.03 1.09 -1.00
N GLU A 66 -13.65 0.93 0.18
CA GLU A 66 -13.16 1.50 1.44
C GLU A 66 -11.75 1.02 1.81
N ALA A 67 -11.46 -0.27 1.67
CA ALA A 67 -10.12 -0.81 1.87
C ALA A 67 -9.12 -0.22 0.87
N THR A 68 -9.54 0.00 -0.38
CA THR A 68 -8.69 0.59 -1.41
C THR A 68 -8.39 2.06 -1.15
N LEU A 69 -9.36 2.82 -0.63
CA LEU A 69 -9.17 4.20 -0.19
C LEU A 69 -8.15 4.29 0.95
N PHE A 70 -8.18 3.34 1.89
CA PHE A 70 -7.15 3.23 2.91
C PHE A 70 -5.77 2.89 2.31
N ASN A 71 -5.70 1.95 1.36
CA ASN A 71 -4.44 1.63 0.68
C ASN A 71 -3.85 2.84 -0.05
N ALA A 72 -4.67 3.70 -0.65
CA ALA A 72 -4.20 4.93 -1.30
C ALA A 72 -3.54 5.89 -0.29
N ILE A 73 -4.14 6.05 0.90
CA ILE A 73 -3.54 6.80 2.02
C ILE A 73 -2.20 6.17 2.41
N SER A 74 -2.18 4.85 2.60
CA SER A 74 -0.98 4.10 2.98
C SER A 74 0.16 4.29 1.97
N TYR A 75 -0.12 4.20 0.68
CA TYR A 75 0.88 4.38 -0.37
C TYR A 75 1.43 5.80 -0.38
N LYS A 76 0.58 6.83 -0.24
CA LYS A 76 1.05 8.23 -0.19
C LYS A 76 1.84 8.54 1.09
N ALA A 77 1.44 7.98 2.22
CA ALA A 77 2.14 8.16 3.48
C ALA A 77 3.55 7.56 3.44
N LEU A 78 3.69 6.35 2.88
CA LEU A 78 4.95 5.62 2.79
C LEU A 78 5.82 6.07 1.59
N ASN A 79 5.18 6.57 0.53
CA ASN A 79 5.82 7.03 -0.70
C ASN A 79 5.29 8.42 -1.08
N PRO A 80 5.81 9.51 -0.48
CA PRO A 80 5.29 10.87 -0.70
C PRO A 80 5.31 11.34 -2.17
N GLU A 81 6.22 10.79 -2.98
CA GLU A 81 6.34 11.07 -4.42
C GLU A 81 5.27 10.36 -5.27
N PHE A 82 4.53 9.40 -4.72
CA PHE A 82 3.47 8.72 -5.46
C PHE A 82 2.36 9.71 -5.82
N GLU A 83 2.11 9.84 -7.11
CA GLU A 83 1.05 10.65 -7.69
C GLU A 83 0.43 9.92 -8.87
N SER A 84 -0.89 9.87 -8.93
CA SER A 84 -1.61 9.27 -10.05
C SER A 84 -2.89 10.04 -10.33
N GLN A 85 -2.92 10.74 -11.47
CA GLN A 85 -4.10 11.45 -11.91
C GLN A 85 -5.29 10.50 -12.10
N ARG A 86 -5.04 9.27 -12.60
CA ARG A 86 -6.08 8.27 -12.84
C ARG A 86 -6.73 7.81 -11.54
N VAL A 87 -5.92 7.54 -10.51
CA VAL A 87 -6.42 7.22 -9.17
C VAL A 87 -7.20 8.40 -8.59
N ASN A 88 -6.66 9.62 -8.67
CA ASN A 88 -7.32 10.83 -8.16
C ASN A 88 -8.68 11.07 -8.85
N THR A 89 -8.78 10.89 -10.17
CA THR A 89 -10.04 10.98 -10.91
C THR A 89 -11.04 9.95 -10.41
N ARG A 90 -10.63 8.69 -10.26
CA ARG A 90 -11.54 7.62 -9.82
C ARG A 90 -12.01 7.82 -8.38
N ILE A 91 -11.14 8.27 -7.48
CA ILE A 91 -11.51 8.62 -6.10
C ILE A 91 -12.48 9.82 -6.09
N THR A 92 -12.30 10.80 -6.98
CA THR A 92 -13.22 11.93 -7.12
C THR A 92 -14.63 11.46 -7.49
N GLU A 93 -14.76 10.49 -8.39
CA GLU A 93 -16.07 9.91 -8.73
C GLU A 93 -16.76 9.30 -7.51
N PHE A 94 -16.03 8.57 -6.65
CA PHE A 94 -16.58 8.05 -5.41
C PHE A 94 -16.92 9.14 -4.40
N ALA A 95 -16.13 10.20 -4.31
CA ALA A 95 -16.42 11.32 -3.42
C ALA A 95 -17.73 12.03 -3.80
N LEU A 96 -18.02 12.13 -5.10
CA LEU A 96 -19.24 12.78 -5.61
C LEU A 96 -20.45 11.84 -5.63
N ASN A 97 -20.26 10.61 -6.12
CA ASN A 97 -21.34 9.72 -6.55
C ASN A 97 -21.34 8.35 -5.86
N GLY A 98 -20.46 8.11 -4.88
CA GLY A 98 -20.39 6.82 -4.19
C GLY A 98 -21.72 6.42 -3.54
N ASP A 99 -22.00 5.12 -3.49
CA ASP A 99 -23.31 4.58 -3.11
C ASP A 99 -23.74 4.93 -1.67
N THR A 100 -22.77 5.04 -0.77
CA THR A 100 -23.02 5.32 0.65
C THR A 100 -22.36 6.61 1.08
N HIS A 101 -22.94 7.26 2.11
CA HIS A 101 -22.33 8.43 2.74
C HIS A 101 -20.91 8.15 3.26
N VAL A 102 -20.69 6.93 3.79
CA VAL A 102 -19.39 6.49 4.30
C VAL A 102 -18.34 6.46 3.19
N VAL A 103 -18.66 5.84 2.04
CA VAL A 103 -17.77 5.78 0.88
C VAL A 103 -17.48 7.18 0.35
N ARG A 104 -18.49 8.03 0.18
CA ARG A 104 -18.30 9.41 -0.28
C ARG A 104 -17.39 10.21 0.65
N TYR A 105 -17.61 10.11 1.96
CA TYR A 105 -16.82 10.83 2.94
C TYR A 105 -15.38 10.34 3.01
N LYS A 106 -15.16 9.02 3.08
CA LYS A 106 -13.81 8.43 3.04
C LYS A 106 -13.08 8.80 1.75
N ALA A 107 -13.75 8.77 0.60
CA ALA A 107 -13.16 9.18 -0.67
C ALA A 107 -12.76 10.67 -0.68
N HIS A 108 -13.60 11.53 -0.10
CA HIS A 108 -13.27 12.95 0.08
C HIS A 108 -12.03 13.15 0.97
N LEU A 109 -11.95 12.45 2.11
CA LEU A 109 -10.79 12.50 3.01
C LEU A 109 -9.52 12.01 2.32
N THR A 110 -9.59 10.85 1.65
CA THR A 110 -8.47 10.30 0.88
C THR A 110 -8.01 11.28 -0.18
N LEU A 111 -8.92 11.86 -0.97
CA LEU A 111 -8.56 12.80 -2.03
C LEU A 111 -7.87 14.06 -1.47
N SER A 112 -8.37 14.59 -0.35
CA SER A 112 -7.78 15.75 0.32
C SER A 112 -6.37 15.43 0.82
N TYR A 113 -6.17 14.27 1.42
CA TYR A 113 -4.85 13.82 1.89
C TYR A 113 -3.86 13.57 0.74
N LEU A 114 -4.31 12.95 -0.35
CA LEU A 114 -3.47 12.69 -1.52
C LEU A 114 -2.95 13.99 -2.16
N LYS A 115 -3.83 14.99 -2.30
CA LYS A 115 -3.50 16.27 -2.95
C LYS A 115 -2.58 17.16 -2.12
N ASP A 116 -2.74 17.15 -0.81
CA ASP A 116 -2.03 18.06 0.08
C ASP A 116 -1.69 17.37 1.41
N LYS A 117 -0.90 16.29 1.33
CA LYS A 117 -0.45 15.52 2.50
C LYS A 117 0.20 16.39 3.57
N GLU A 118 1.03 17.34 3.16
CA GLU A 118 1.82 18.17 4.08
C GLU A 118 0.93 19.08 4.92
N SER A 119 -0.21 19.55 4.38
CA SER A 119 -1.17 20.35 5.17
C SER A 119 -1.81 19.60 6.34
N PHE A 120 -1.79 18.27 6.34
CA PHE A 120 -2.37 17.48 7.43
C PHE A 120 -1.41 17.36 8.61
N ASN A 121 -0.08 17.35 8.38
CA ASN A 121 0.93 17.13 9.42
C ASN A 121 0.67 15.89 10.31
N VAL A 122 0.13 14.81 9.73
CA VAL A 122 -0.30 13.60 10.47
C VAL A 122 0.64 12.40 10.33
N ALA A 123 1.82 12.57 9.73
CA ALA A 123 2.69 11.44 9.38
C ALA A 123 3.04 10.57 10.60
N GLU A 124 3.39 11.20 11.73
CA GLU A 124 3.74 10.51 12.98
C GLU A 124 2.57 9.70 13.56
N SER A 125 1.33 10.19 13.38
CA SER A 125 0.13 9.53 13.89
C SER A 125 -0.41 8.45 12.95
N ILE A 126 -0.29 8.64 11.63
CA ILE A 126 -0.92 7.77 10.63
C ILE A 126 -0.08 6.54 10.28
N ILE A 127 1.26 6.64 10.28
CA ILE A 127 2.16 5.54 9.90
C ILE A 127 2.03 4.32 10.83
N PRO A 128 1.97 4.48 12.17
CA PRO A 128 1.73 3.34 13.08
C PRO A 128 0.39 2.65 12.78
N LEU A 129 -0.66 3.42 12.52
CA LEU A 129 -1.99 2.89 12.20
C LEU A 129 -2.01 2.13 10.87
N ILE A 130 -1.25 2.59 9.88
CA ILE A 130 -1.04 1.87 8.62
C ILE A 130 -0.36 0.53 8.88
N SER A 131 0.71 0.51 9.69
CA SER A 131 1.47 -0.70 10.01
C SER A 131 0.62 -1.73 10.77
N GLU A 132 -0.34 -1.26 11.57
CA GLU A 132 -1.28 -2.10 12.32
C GLU A 132 -2.58 -2.40 11.55
N ASN A 133 -2.72 -1.94 10.30
CA ASN A 133 -3.92 -2.09 9.47
C ASN A 133 -5.21 -1.53 10.14
N LYS A 134 -5.07 -0.45 10.91
CA LYS A 134 -6.16 0.23 11.63
C LYS A 134 -6.82 1.30 10.76
N ALA A 135 -7.55 0.88 9.73
CA ALA A 135 -8.10 1.78 8.72
C ALA A 135 -9.02 2.88 9.31
N ASN A 136 -9.93 2.54 10.22
CA ASN A 136 -10.86 3.52 10.79
C ASN A 136 -10.13 4.59 11.62
N ASP A 137 -9.14 4.18 12.42
CA ASP A 137 -8.35 5.10 13.23
C ASP A 137 -7.52 6.02 12.34
N ALA A 138 -6.97 5.51 11.23
CA ALA A 138 -6.24 6.32 10.26
C ALA A 138 -7.14 7.38 9.60
N PHE A 139 -8.39 7.04 9.27
CA PHE A 139 -9.36 8.02 8.79
C PHE A 139 -9.72 9.04 9.89
N GLN A 140 -9.83 8.62 11.16
CA GLN A 140 -10.12 9.52 12.26
C GLN A 140 -9.03 10.59 12.42
N VAL A 141 -7.75 10.21 12.31
CA VAL A 141 -6.62 11.14 12.32
C VAL A 141 -6.75 12.22 11.23
N LEU A 142 -7.24 11.87 10.04
CA LEU A 142 -7.49 12.85 8.97
C LEU A 142 -8.65 13.79 9.31
N VAL A 143 -9.69 13.28 9.96
CA VAL A 143 -10.84 14.09 10.42
C VAL A 143 -10.38 15.10 11.47
N ASP A 144 -9.64 14.64 12.48
CA ASP A 144 -9.17 15.48 13.59
C ASP A 144 -8.29 16.62 13.06
N SER A 145 -7.37 16.32 12.14
CA SER A 145 -6.52 17.32 11.46
C SER A 145 -7.32 18.39 10.70
N ILE A 146 -8.45 18.04 10.08
CA ILE A 146 -9.32 19.03 9.42
C ILE A 146 -10.03 19.90 10.45
N GLN A 147 -10.53 19.30 11.54
CA GLN A 147 -11.26 20.02 12.58
C GLN A 147 -10.35 21.01 13.32
N GLU A 148 -9.13 20.61 13.69
CA GLU A 148 -8.15 21.47 14.35
C GLU A 148 -7.84 22.71 13.50
N ARG A 149 -7.70 22.55 12.18
CA ARG A 149 -7.50 23.67 11.26
C ARG A 149 -8.69 24.63 11.21
N GLN A 150 -9.90 24.11 11.12
CA GLN A 150 -11.12 24.94 11.11
C GLN A 150 -11.26 25.75 12.41
N VAL A 151 -10.94 25.16 13.55
CA VAL A 151 -10.95 25.86 14.84
C VAL A 151 -9.89 26.97 14.87
N ALA A 152 -8.67 26.68 14.41
CA ALA A 152 -7.59 27.67 14.34
C ALA A 152 -7.92 28.84 13.39
N GLU A 153 -8.54 28.58 12.25
CA GLU A 153 -8.98 29.60 11.30
C GLU A 153 -10.11 30.47 11.86
N SER A 154 -11.07 29.88 12.59
CA SER A 154 -12.18 30.63 13.19
C SER A 154 -11.78 31.52 14.38
N SER A 155 -10.56 31.34 14.90
CA SER A 155 -10.05 32.06 16.08
C SER A 155 -9.13 33.25 15.71
N ASN A 156 -8.86 33.46 14.42
CA ASN A 156 -8.07 34.57 13.87
C ASN A 156 -8.97 35.57 13.14
#